data_AF-A0AAP0IMP7-F1
#
_entry.id   AF-A0AAP0IMP7-F1
#
_cell.length_a   1.000
_cell.length_b   1.000
_cell.length_c   1.000
_cell.angle_alpha   90.00
_cell.angle_beta   90.00
_cell.angle_gamma   90.00
#
_symmetry.space_group_name_H-M   'P 1'
#
loop_
_entity.id
_entity.type
_entity.pdbx_description
1 polymer ?
#
loop_
_entity_poly.entity_id
_entity_poly.type
_entity_poly.pdbx_seq_one_letter_code
_entity_poly.pdbx_strand_id
1 'polypeptide(L)' 'MLDAIKGVSKSNKIGLFINSCFAHCQSERQDTWFADDSHMIQDKSVALSR' A
#
# COMPACT_ATOMS: atom_id res chain seq x y z
N MET A 1 10.52 7.73 -9.47
CA MET A 1 9.25 7.49 -8.74
C MET A 1 9.49 7.45 -7.23
N LEU A 2 10.28 6.50 -6.71
CA LEU A 2 10.50 6.36 -5.25
C LEU A 2 11.24 7.54 -4.59
N ASP A 3 12.12 8.24 -5.32
CA ASP A 3 12.79 9.42 -4.76
C ASP A 3 11.82 10.57 -4.40
N ALA A 4 10.64 10.63 -5.03
CA ALA A 4 9.64 11.66 -4.73
C ALA A 4 9.01 11.49 -3.34
N ILE A 5 9.02 10.28 -2.78
CA ILE A 5 8.44 9.95 -1.47
C ILE A 5 9.49 9.85 -0.35
N LYS A 6 10.79 10.10 -0.64
CA LYS A 6 11.89 10.02 0.35
C LYS A 6 11.71 10.91 1.58
N GLY A 7 11.05 12.05 1.41
CA GLY A 7 10.75 12.96 2.53
C GLY A 7 9.72 12.39 3.49
N VAL A 8 8.74 11.64 2.96
CA VAL A 8 7.64 11.05 3.71
C VAL A 8 8.04 9.70 4.32
N SER A 9 8.87 8.93 3.60
CA SER A 9 9.32 7.59 4.02
C SER A 9 10.20 7.58 5.28
N LYS A 10 10.70 8.75 5.71
CA LYS A 10 11.49 8.90 6.93
C LYS A 10 10.63 9.16 8.18
N SER A 11 9.33 9.35 8.01
CA SER A 11 8.42 9.63 9.12
C SER A 11 7.95 8.34 9.77
N ASN A 12 8.17 8.20 11.08
CA ASN A 12 7.59 7.10 11.86
C ASN A 12 6.09 7.30 12.17
N LYS A 13 5.50 8.40 11.71
CA LYS A 13 4.08 8.74 11.93
C LYS A 13 3.19 8.42 10.73
N ILE A 14 3.77 8.09 9.58
CA ILE A 14 3.04 7.89 8.32
C ILE A 14 3.48 6.54 7.72
N GLY A 15 2.52 5.67 7.44
CA GLY A 15 2.75 4.43 6.70
C GLY A 15 2.68 4.65 5.19
N LEU A 16 3.47 3.88 4.43
CA LEU A 16 3.44 3.87 2.96
C LEU A 16 3.32 2.43 2.48
N PHE A 17 2.38 2.21 1.56
CA PHE A 17 2.26 0.97 0.80
C PHE A 17 2.66 1.23 -0.65
N ILE A 18 3.65 0.49 -1.14
CA ILE A 18 4.18 0.66 -2.50
C ILE A 18 4.01 -0.68 -3.21
N ASN A 19 3.05 -0.74 -4.12
CA ASN A 19 2.85 -1.88 -4.98
C ASN A 19 3.62 -1.68 -6.29
N SER A 20 4.37 -2.69 -6.73
CA SER A 20 5.07 -2.69 -8.02
C SER A 20 4.17 -3.14 -9.19
N CYS A 21 2.94 -3.59 -8.93
CA CYS A 21 2.02 -4.04 -9.95
C CYS A 21 1.60 -2.92 -10.93
N PHE A 22 1.43 -3.31 -12.19
CA PHE A 22 0.89 -2.47 -13.26
C PHE A 22 -0.64 -2.35 -13.12
N ALA A 23 -1.11 -1.74 -12.04
CA ALA A 23 -2.53 -1.44 -11.89
C ALA A 23 -2.85 -0.16 -12.68
N HIS A 24 -3.65 -0.30 -13.74
CA HIS A 24 -4.15 0.82 -14.54
C HIS A 24 -5.29 1.53 -13.79
N CYS A 25 -4.97 2.16 -12.65
CA CYS A 25 -5.72 3.17 -11.89
C CYS A 25 -4.87 3.55 -10.66
N GLN A 26 -4.87 4.83 -10.25
CA GLN A 26 -3.96 5.38 -9.21
C GLN A 26 -4.04 4.70 -7.83
N SER A 27 -5.08 3.91 -7.58
CA SER A 27 -5.16 2.94 -6.49
C SER A 27 -5.98 1.75 -7.01
N GLU A 28 -5.63 0.51 -6.67
CA GLU A 28 -6.48 -0.65 -6.94
C GLU A 28 -7.90 -0.42 -6.38
N ARG A 29 -8.90 -1.14 -6.92
CA ARG A 29 -10.29 -0.99 -6.45
C ARG A 29 -10.42 -1.50 -5.01
N GLN A 30 -11.32 -0.90 -4.21
CA GLN A 30 -11.48 -1.27 -2.79
C GLN A 30 -11.72 -2.78 -2.59
N ASP A 31 -12.49 -3.42 -3.46
CA ASP A 31 -12.68 -4.87 -3.46
C ASP A 31 -11.36 -5.65 -3.52
N THR A 32 -10.34 -5.16 -4.23
CA THR A 32 -8.99 -5.77 -4.24
C THR A 32 -8.28 -5.67 -2.89
N TRP A 33 -8.47 -4.58 -2.15
CA TRP A 33 -7.85 -4.38 -0.84
C TRP A 33 -8.53 -5.18 0.28
N PHE A 34 -9.84 -5.42 0.14
CA PHE A 34 -10.65 -6.16 1.10
C PHE A 34 -10.91 -7.62 0.71
N ALA A 35 -10.39 -8.08 -0.42
CA ALA A 35 -10.52 -9.47 -0.85
C ALA A 35 -9.76 -10.44 0.07
N ASP A 36 -10.22 -11.69 0.09
CA ASP A 36 -9.60 -12.77 0.86
C ASP A 36 -8.14 -13.03 0.43
N ASP A 37 -7.79 -12.73 -0.83
CA ASP A 37 -6.46 -12.84 -1.42
C ASP A 37 -5.72 -11.50 -1.52
N SER A 38 -6.17 -10.47 -0.77
CA SER A 38 -5.51 -9.17 -0.72
C SER A 38 -4.03 -9.25 -0.29
N HIS A 39 -3.20 -8.34 -0.80
CA HIS A 39 -1.80 -8.26 -0.41
C HIS A 39 -1.67 -8.02 1.11
N MET A 40 -0.84 -8.85 1.75
CA MET A 40 -0.56 -8.75 3.18
C MET A 40 0.89 -8.33 3.46
N ILE A 41 1.07 -7.49 4.47
CA ILE A 41 2.37 -7.14 5.04
C ILE A 41 2.42 -7.69 6.46
N GLN A 42 3.36 -8.59 6.75
CA GLN A 42 3.48 -9.22 8.07
C GLN A 42 2.15 -9.83 8.54
N ASP A 43 1.50 -10.60 7.66
CA ASP A 43 0.20 -11.25 7.88
C ASP A 43 -0.95 -10.31 8.24
N LYS A 44 -0.82 -9.02 7.88
CA LYS A 44 -1.90 -8.03 7.99
C LYS A 44 -2.28 -7.53 6.60
N SER A 45 -3.56 -7.62 6.27
CA SER A 45 -4.13 -6.93 5.11
C SER A 45 -3.88 -5.43 5.24
N VAL A 46 -3.45 -4.81 4.14
CA VAL A 46 -3.17 -3.37 4.13
C VAL A 46 -4.42 -2.55 4.44
N ALA A 47 -5.60 -3.03 4.05
CA ALA A 47 -6.89 -2.40 4.36
C ALA A 47 -7.23 -2.35 5.86
N LEU A 48 -6.63 -3.26 6.65
CA LEU A 48 -6.87 -3.41 8.09
C LEU A 48 -5.67 -2.95 8.93
N SER A 49 -4.58 -2.53 8.28
CA SER A 49 -3.40 -2.00 8.96
C SER A 49 -3.75 -0.66 9.66
N ARG A 50 -3.43 -0.57 10.95
CA ARG A 50 -3.59 0.64 11.79
C ARG A 50 -2.24 1.12 12.29
#